data_AF-X0T3W8-F1
#
_entry.id   AF-X0T3W8-F1
#
_cell.length_a   1.000
_cell.length_b   1.000
_cell.length_c   1.000
_cell.angle_alpha   90.00
_cell.angle_beta   90.00
_cell.angle_gamma   90.00
#
_symmetry.space_group_name_H-M   'P 1'
#
loop_
_entity.id
_entity.type
_entity.pdbx_description
1 polymer ?
#
loop_
_entity_poly.entity_id
_entity_poly.type
_entity_poly.pdbx_seq_one_letter_code
_entity_poly.pdbx_strand_id
1 'polypeptide(L)'
;RLEQGIAELFDSERYKEYLKVMSKFHNYSFRNTVLIAMQKPDASLVAGFSAWKNNFERNVMKGQKGIKIIAPSPYKIKQEMQKIDPHTQKPIIGKDGKPVTEEKEITIPAYKVVSV
;
A
#
# COMPACT_ATOMS: atom_id res chain seq x y z
N ARG A 1 19.13 0.25 -13.28
CA ARG A 1 18.95 -1.01 -12.51
C ARG A 1 17.47 -1.40 -12.37
N LEU A 2 16.54 -0.47 -12.10
CA LEU A 2 15.09 -0.77 -12.04
C LEU A 2 14.48 -1.03 -13.44
N GLU A 3 14.88 -0.25 -14.44
CA GLU A 3 14.43 -0.37 -15.83
C GLU A 3 14.83 -1.70 -16.47
N GLN A 4 16.03 -2.21 -16.18
CA GLN A 4 16.47 -3.56 -16.62
C GLN A 4 15.56 -4.66 -16.06
N GLY A 5 15.18 -4.57 -14.77
CA GLY A 5 14.27 -5.54 -14.16
C GLY A 5 12.86 -5.52 -14.76
N ILE A 6 12.41 -4.36 -15.27
CA ILE A 6 11.14 -4.24 -15.99
C ILE A 6 11.26 -4.83 -17.40
N ALA A 7 12.35 -4.58 -18.11
CA ALA A 7 12.58 -5.15 -19.43
C ALA A 7 12.70 -6.69 -19.38
N GLU A 8 13.39 -7.22 -18.38
CA GLU A 8 13.51 -8.68 -18.14
C GLU A 8 12.17 -9.34 -17.80
N LEU A 9 11.19 -8.58 -17.31
CA LEU A 9 9.83 -9.08 -17.03
C LEU A 9 9.05 -9.43 -18.31
N PHE A 10 9.49 -8.91 -19.46
CA PHE A 10 8.92 -9.19 -20.77
C PHE A 10 9.63 -10.32 -21.54
N ASP A 11 10.61 -11.00 -20.91
CA ASP A 11 11.06 -12.31 -21.38
C ASP A 11 9.94 -13.35 -21.17
N SER A 12 9.75 -14.28 -22.11
CA SER A 12 8.52 -15.08 -22.20
C SER A 12 8.25 -15.93 -20.96
N GLU A 13 9.31 -16.49 -20.35
CA GLU A 13 9.19 -17.33 -19.16
C GLU A 13 8.90 -16.51 -17.89
N ARG A 14 9.60 -15.38 -17.69
CA ARG A 14 9.32 -14.48 -16.55
C ARG A 14 7.96 -13.82 -16.65
N TYR A 15 7.53 -13.51 -17.87
CA TYR A 15 6.19 -13.00 -18.12
C TYR A 15 5.12 -14.04 -17.74
N LYS A 16 5.34 -15.31 -18.06
CA LYS A 16 4.46 -16.41 -17.66
C LYS A 16 4.41 -16.61 -16.15
N GLU A 17 5.55 -16.52 -15.46
CA GLU A 17 5.62 -16.54 -14.00
C GLU A 17 4.85 -15.36 -13.38
N TYR A 18 5.04 -14.16 -13.93
CA TYR A 18 4.30 -12.97 -13.52
C TYR A 18 2.78 -13.16 -13.66
N LEU A 19 2.31 -13.65 -14.81
CA LEU A 19 0.88 -13.94 -15.03
C LEU A 19 0.35 -14.99 -14.03
N LYS A 20 1.17 -15.98 -13.67
CA LYS A 20 0.82 -17.00 -12.66
C LYS A 20 0.74 -16.44 -11.25
N VAL A 21 1.56 -15.45 -10.90
CA VAL A 21 1.47 -14.73 -9.62
C VAL A 21 0.22 -13.85 -9.64
N MET A 22 -0.01 -13.11 -10.72
CA MET A 22 -1.18 -12.24 -10.88
C MET A 22 -2.51 -12.98 -10.75
N SER A 23 -2.60 -14.22 -11.26
CA SER A 23 -3.82 -15.03 -11.12
C SER A 23 -4.11 -15.47 -9.68
N LYS A 24 -3.08 -15.58 -8.82
CA LYS A 24 -3.22 -15.98 -7.42
C LYS A 24 -3.44 -14.80 -6.47
N PHE A 25 -2.82 -13.64 -6.77
CA PHE A 25 -2.82 -12.46 -5.91
C PHE A 25 -3.77 -11.37 -6.40
N HIS A 26 -5.00 -11.73 -6.78
CA HIS A 26 -5.99 -10.78 -7.32
C HIS A 26 -6.44 -9.68 -6.32
N ASN A 27 -6.22 -9.89 -5.02
CA ASN A 27 -6.52 -8.92 -3.96
C ASN A 27 -5.34 -7.98 -3.63
N TYR A 28 -4.18 -8.16 -4.27
CA TYR A 28 -3.04 -7.26 -4.11
C TYR A 28 -3.06 -6.17 -5.18
N SER A 29 -2.49 -5.01 -4.84
CA SER A 29 -2.27 -3.97 -5.84
C SER A 29 -1.30 -4.46 -6.91
N PHE A 30 -1.45 -3.98 -8.14
CA PHE A 30 -0.55 -4.30 -9.26
C PHE A 30 0.93 -4.17 -8.88
N ARG A 31 1.29 -3.09 -8.18
CA ARG A 31 2.67 -2.84 -7.71
C ARG A 31 3.17 -3.95 -6.79
N ASN A 32 2.34 -4.42 -5.86
CA ASN A 32 2.71 -5.52 -4.97
C ASN A 32 2.74 -6.86 -5.71
N THR A 33 1.86 -7.10 -6.68
CA THR A 33 1.89 -8.32 -7.50
C THR A 33 3.20 -8.44 -8.28
N VAL A 34 3.64 -7.35 -8.93
CA VAL A 34 4.94 -7.30 -9.62
C VAL A 34 6.08 -7.50 -8.61
N LEU A 35 6.04 -6.81 -7.47
CA LEU A 35 7.08 -6.88 -6.43
C LEU A 35 7.20 -8.28 -5.82
N ILE A 36 6.08 -9.00 -5.65
CA ILE A 36 6.07 -10.40 -5.23
C ILE A 36 6.71 -11.28 -6.31
N ALA A 37 6.28 -11.15 -7.57
CA ALA A 37 6.80 -11.95 -8.68
C ALA A 37 8.32 -11.83 -8.82
N MET A 38 8.88 -10.62 -8.67
CA MET A 38 10.32 -10.38 -8.75
C MET A 38 11.13 -10.98 -7.59
N GLN A 39 10.54 -11.16 -6.41
CA GLN A 39 11.23 -11.67 -5.22
C GLN A 39 11.00 -13.18 -5.00
N LYS A 40 9.83 -13.68 -5.38
CA LYS A 40 9.37 -15.05 -5.14
C LYS A 40 8.33 -15.46 -6.21
N PRO A 41 8.77 -15.79 -7.44
CA PRO A 41 7.86 -16.08 -8.58
C PRO A 41 6.98 -17.32 -8.36
N ASP A 42 7.41 -18.24 -7.50
CA ASP A 42 6.67 -19.44 -7.10
C ASP A 42 5.71 -19.19 -5.93
N ALA A 43 5.56 -17.95 -5.43
CA ALA A 43 4.66 -17.62 -4.33
C ALA A 43 3.21 -18.08 -4.62
N SER A 44 2.58 -18.65 -3.59
CA SER A 44 1.17 -19.05 -3.61
C SER A 44 0.34 -18.30 -2.57
N LEU A 45 0.97 -17.86 -1.49
CA LEU A 45 0.37 -17.11 -0.42
C LEU A 45 1.43 -16.21 0.23
N VAL A 46 1.01 -15.02 0.65
CA VAL A 46 1.85 -14.04 1.33
C VAL A 46 1.12 -13.63 2.60
N ALA A 47 1.82 -13.74 3.73
CA ALA A 47 1.30 -13.40 5.04
C ALA A 47 2.46 -12.95 5.93
N GLY A 48 2.17 -12.07 6.89
CA GLY A 48 3.18 -11.66 7.88
C GLY A 48 3.53 -12.80 8.84
N PHE A 49 4.70 -12.71 9.48
CA PHE A 49 5.24 -13.73 10.38
C PHE A 49 4.22 -14.30 11.38
N SER A 50 3.54 -13.45 12.15
CA SER A 50 2.55 -13.90 13.14
C SER A 50 1.28 -14.49 12.51
N ALA A 51 0.91 -14.04 11.30
CA ALA A 51 -0.26 -14.54 10.60
C ALA A 51 -0.06 -16.00 10.14
N TRP A 52 1.17 -16.40 9.80
CA TRP A 52 1.47 -17.82 9.53
C TRP A 52 1.08 -18.73 10.69
N LYS A 53 1.41 -18.31 11.92
CA LYS A 53 1.07 -19.07 13.13
C LYS A 53 -0.42 -18.96 13.45
N ASN A 54 -0.96 -17.74 13.48
CA ASN A 54 -2.29 -17.47 14.01
C ASN A 54 -3.42 -17.91 13.06
N ASN A 55 -3.21 -17.83 11.75
CA ASN A 55 -4.27 -18.02 10.77
C ASN A 55 -4.09 -19.31 9.94
N PHE A 56 -2.89 -19.89 9.93
CA PHE A 56 -2.56 -21.04 9.07
C PHE A 56 -1.89 -22.19 9.82
N GLU A 57 -1.72 -22.08 11.15
CA GLU A 57 -1.07 -23.11 11.99
C GLU A 57 0.33 -23.52 11.49
N ARG A 58 1.03 -22.59 10.84
CA ARG A 58 2.36 -22.79 10.25
C ARG A 58 3.41 -21.93 10.92
N ASN A 59 4.66 -22.39 10.92
CA ASN A 59 5.79 -21.63 11.43
C ASN A 59 6.78 -21.33 10.31
N VAL A 60 7.32 -20.11 10.30
CA VAL A 60 8.39 -19.74 9.39
C VAL A 60 9.66 -20.47 9.81
N MET A 61 10.33 -21.12 8.87
CA MET A 61 11.58 -21.84 9.14
C MET A 61 12.70 -20.88 9.54
N LYS A 62 13.55 -21.32 10.48
CA LYS A 62 14.70 -20.53 10.93
C LYS A 62 15.61 -20.20 9.74
N GLY A 63 16.02 -18.93 9.65
CA GLY A 63 16.91 -18.43 8.59
C GLY A 63 16.21 -17.95 7.32
N GLN A 64 14.89 -18.15 7.19
CA GLN A 64 14.12 -17.58 6.08
C GLN A 64 14.04 -16.06 6.19
N LYS A 65 14.02 -15.39 5.03
CA LYS A 65 13.88 -13.93 4.93
C LYS A 65 12.53 -13.60 4.30
N GLY A 66 11.82 -12.66 4.90
CA GLY A 66 10.56 -12.15 4.35
C GLY A 66 10.78 -11.37 3.05
N ILE A 67 9.71 -11.26 2.26
CA ILE A 67 9.71 -10.45 1.04
C ILE A 67 9.20 -9.04 1.33
N LYS A 68 9.55 -8.07 0.49
CA LYS A 68 9.11 -6.69 0.63
C LYS A 68 7.73 -6.48 0.01
N ILE A 69 6.87 -5.77 0.74
CA ILE A 69 5.54 -5.35 0.31
C ILE A 69 5.35 -3.86 0.63
N ILE A 70 4.64 -3.14 -0.24
CA ILE A 70 4.21 -1.77 -0.02
C ILE A 70 2.89 -1.82 0.75
N ALA A 71 2.91 -1.40 2.01
CA ALA A 71 1.75 -1.40 2.90
C ALA A 71 1.28 0.03 3.20
N PRO A 72 -0.04 0.26 3.34
CA PRO A 72 -0.56 1.51 3.86
C PRO A 72 0.01 1.81 5.26
N SER A 73 0.42 3.05 5.48
CA SER A 73 0.86 3.59 6.76
C SER A 73 0.40 5.04 6.88
N PRO A 74 -0.93 5.30 6.83
CA PRO A 74 -1.47 6.65 6.91
C PRO A 74 -1.10 7.30 8.24
N TYR A 75 -0.94 8.62 8.22
CA TYR A 75 -0.69 9.42 9.42
C TYR A 75 -1.67 10.59 9.48
N LYS A 76 -1.88 11.11 10.68
CA LYS A 76 -2.80 12.22 10.92
C LYS A 76 -2.03 13.51 11.11
N ILE A 77 -2.52 14.59 10.50
CA ILE A 77 -2.01 15.94 10.74
C ILE A 77 -3.17 16.85 11.10
N LYS A 78 -2.86 17.89 11.88
CA LYS A 78 -3.79 18.96 12.17
C LYS A 78 -3.52 20.10 11.20
N GLN A 79 -4.55 20.53 10.47
CA GLN A 79 -4.43 21.59 9.49
C GLN A 79 -5.56 22.61 9.69
N GLU A 80 -5.21 23.89 9.66
CA GLU A 80 -6.21 24.96 9.59
C GLU A 80 -6.86 24.94 8.22
N MET A 81 -8.17 24.75 8.19
CA MET A 81 -8.99 24.76 6.98
C MET A 81 -10.11 25.78 7.13
N GLN A 82 -10.52 26.40 6.02
CA GLN A 82 -11.69 27.27 6.04
C GLN A 82 -12.92 26.43 6.36
N LYS A 83 -13.73 26.90 7.30
CA LYS A 83 -15.00 26.28 7.64
C LYS A 83 -15.95 26.47 6.48
N ILE A 84 -16.35 25.37 5.84
CA ILE A 84 -17.27 25.39 4.70
C ILE A 84 -18.68 25.15 5.20
N ASP A 85 -19.64 25.96 4.74
CA ASP A 85 -21.06 25.74 5.00
C ASP A 85 -21.53 24.47 4.25
N PRO A 86 -22.13 23.48 4.95
CA PRO A 86 -22.56 22.22 4.34
C PRO A 86 -23.60 22.39 3.21
N HIS A 87 -24.37 23.47 3.21
CA HIS A 87 -25.44 23.70 2.24
C HIS A 87 -24.96 24.52 1.04
N THR A 88 -24.10 25.52 1.27
CA THR A 88 -23.67 26.44 0.20
C THR A 88 -22.31 26.10 -0.41
N GLN A 89 -21.54 25.19 0.21
CA GLN A 89 -20.15 24.85 -0.15
C GLN A 89 -19.20 26.07 -0.20
N LYS A 90 -19.60 27.19 0.41
CA LYS A 90 -18.78 28.41 0.51
C LYS A 90 -18.15 28.54 1.89
N PRO A 91 -16.99 29.23 2.00
CA PRO A 91 -16.39 29.54 3.29
C PRO A 91 -17.33 30.39 4.14
N ILE A 92 -17.52 30.01 5.41
CA ILE A 92 -18.25 30.81 6.38
C ILE A 92 -17.42 32.05 6.66
N ILE A 93 -17.97 33.22 6.34
CA ILE A 93 -17.32 34.51 6.59
C ILE A 93 -17.67 34.96 8.02
N GLY A 94 -16.65 35.28 8.81
CA GLY A 94 -16.77 35.82 10.15
C GLY A 94 -17.25 37.27 10.15
N LYS A 95 -17.58 37.80 11.33
CA LYS A 95 -18.05 39.19 11.49
C LYS A 95 -17.02 40.25 11.05
N ASP A 96 -15.76 39.84 10.90
CA ASP A 96 -14.61 40.62 10.46
C ASP A 96 -14.39 40.59 8.94
N GLY A 97 -15.27 39.93 8.17
CA GLY A 97 -15.16 39.81 6.72
C GLY A 97 -14.12 38.79 6.24
N LYS A 98 -13.50 38.03 7.15
CA LYS A 98 -12.52 36.99 6.81
C LYS A 98 -13.15 35.59 6.93
N PRO A 99 -12.69 34.60 6.15
CA PRO A 99 -13.14 33.21 6.31
C PRO A 99 -12.79 32.69 7.71
N VAL A 100 -13.77 32.09 8.39
CA VAL A 100 -13.55 31.40 9.67
C VAL A 100 -12.71 30.15 9.40
N THR A 101 -11.57 30.02 10.07
CA THR A 101 -10.75 28.80 10.03
C THR A 101 -11.10 27.87 11.19
N GLU A 102 -11.06 26.56 10.94
CA GLU A 102 -11.12 25.53 11.98
C GLU A 102 -9.89 24.62 11.87
N GLU A 103 -9.36 24.19 13.02
CA GLU A 103 -8.34 23.17 13.08
C GLU A 103 -9.00 21.80 12.86
N LYS A 104 -8.69 21.15 11.74
CA LYS A 104 -9.23 19.84 11.42
C LYS A 104 -8.12 18.79 11.39
N GLU A 105 -8.38 17.67 12.05
CA GLU A 105 -7.54 16.49 11.92
C GLU A 105 -7.83 15.79 10.58
N ILE A 106 -6.86 15.80 9.67
CA ILE A 106 -6.96 15.11 8.37
C ILE A 106 -6.03 13.90 8.36
N THR A 107 -6.50 12.82 7.72
CA THR A 107 -5.69 11.60 7.53
C THR A 107 -5.02 11.67 6.17
N ILE A 108 -3.69 11.70 6.15
CA ILE A 108 -2.88 11.71 4.94
C ILE A 108 -2.56 10.26 4.55
N PRO A 109 -2.94 9.80 3.34
CA PRO A 109 -2.51 8.51 2.83
C PRO A 109 -1.00 8.49 2.68
N ALA A 110 -0.37 7.49 3.28
CA ALA A 110 1.05 7.23 3.13
C ALA A 110 1.30 5.74 3.05
N TYR A 111 2.43 5.36 2.50
CA TYR A 111 2.81 3.96 2.30
C TYR A 111 4.25 3.76 2.74
N LYS A 112 4.54 2.57 3.27
CA LYS A 112 5.90 2.17 3.63
C LYS A 112 6.19 0.77 3.12
N VAL A 113 7.47 0.48 2.90
CA VAL A 113 7.92 -0.86 2.56
C VAL A 113 8.08 -1.65 3.85
N VAL A 114 7.40 -2.80 3.95
CA VAL A 114 7.49 -3.73 5.07
C VAL A 114 8.01 -5.09 4.61
N SER A 115 8.63 -5.85 5.52
CA SER A 115 8.87 -7.28 5.28
C SER A 115 7.69 -8.09 5.79
N VAL A 116 7.24 -9.06 5.00
CA VAL A 116 6.21 -10.05 5.41
C VAL A 116 6.76 -11.45 5.37
#